data_AF-A0AAX2CJ87-F1
#
_entry.id   AF-A0AAX2CJ87-F1
#
_cell.length_a   1.000
_cell.length_b   1.000
_cell.length_c   1.000
_cell.angle_alpha   90.00
_cell.angle_beta   90.00
_cell.angle_gamma   90.00
#
_symmetry.space_group_name_H-M   'P 1'
#
loop_
_entity.id
_entity.type
_entity.pdbx_description
1 polymer ?
#
loop_
_entity_poly.entity_id
_entity_poly.type
_entity_poly.pdbx_seq_one_letter_code
_entity_poly.pdbx_strand_id
1 'polypeptide(L)' 'MASGCIVGECPICEDWMFEDEWIFDKYDNIVHERCLHSKGKNNKMIIHLRKEIERLEKRIKELEEQNKSGQMSLF' A
#
# COMPACT_ATOMS: atom_id res chain seq x y z
N MET A 1 20.18 26.66 7.25
CA MET A 1 20.39 25.97 8.53
C MET A 1 19.01 25.68 9.09
N ALA A 2 18.51 24.45 8.93
CA ALA A 2 17.26 24.08 9.56
C ALA A 2 17.55 23.91 11.06
N SER A 3 17.02 24.83 11.87
CA SER A 3 17.14 24.81 13.33
C SER A 3 15.96 24.02 13.92
N GLY A 4 15.78 22.78 13.47
CA GLY A 4 14.69 21.93 13.93
C GLY A 4 15.16 21.02 15.07
N CYS A 5 14.51 21.07 16.21
CA CYS A 5 14.67 20.05 17.25
C CYS A 5 14.05 18.74 16.76
N ILE A 6 14.65 17.59 17.10
CA ILE A 6 14.05 16.28 16.81
C ILE A 6 12.93 16.05 17.83
N VAL A 7 11.72 15.81 17.34
CA VAL A 7 10.52 15.62 18.16
C VAL A 7 10.23 14.14 18.41
N GLY A 8 10.68 13.26 17.51
CA GLY A 8 10.54 11.81 17.67
C GLY A 8 10.83 11.06 16.37
N GLU A 9 10.47 9.78 16.35
CA GLU A 9 10.60 8.88 15.20
C GLU A 9 9.22 8.61 14.59
N CYS A 10 9.11 8.68 13.26
CA CYS A 10 7.83 8.46 12.59
C CYS A 10 7.50 6.97 12.51
N PRO A 11 6.36 6.50 13.04
CA PRO A 11 5.97 5.09 13.00
C PRO A 11 5.56 4.58 11.60
N ILE A 12 5.59 5.44 10.56
CA ILE A 12 5.18 5.09 9.19
C ILE A 12 6.40 4.82 8.30
N CYS A 13 7.46 5.62 8.44
CA CYS A 13 8.65 5.52 7.60
C CYS A 13 9.95 5.32 8.40
N GLU A 14 9.87 5.25 9.73
CA GLU A 14 11.02 5.01 10.63
C GLU A 14 12.10 6.10 10.51
N ASP A 15 11.76 7.26 9.95
CA ASP A 15 12.65 8.43 9.88
C ASP A 15 12.42 9.37 11.07
N TRP A 16 13.47 10.10 11.43
CA TRP A 16 13.41 11.18 12.41
C TRP A 16 12.46 12.30 11.94
N MET A 17 11.69 12.82 12.89
CA MET A 17 10.78 13.95 12.69
C MET A 17 11.37 15.19 13.35
N PHE A 18 11.49 16.25 12.56
CA PHE A 18 11.88 17.58 13.04
C PHE A 18 10.63 18.38 13.43
N GLU A 19 10.82 19.38 14.29
CA GLU A 19 9.79 20.26 14.86
C GLU A 19 8.84 20.90 13.82
N ASP A 20 9.30 21.09 12.59
CA ASP A 20 8.58 21.68 11.48
C ASP A 20 7.83 20.67 10.60
N GLU A 21 8.06 19.37 10.78
CA GLU A 21 7.55 18.32 9.88
C GLU A 21 6.50 17.37 10.50
N TRP A 22 6.19 17.51 11.79
CA TRP A 22 5.33 16.58 12.52
C TRP A 22 3.88 17.06 12.70
N ILE A 23 2.95 16.10 12.68
CA ILE A 23 1.52 16.28 12.98
C ILE A 23 0.98 15.10 13.79
N PHE A 24 -0.19 15.26 14.41
CA PHE A 24 -0.89 14.17 15.10
C PHE A 24 -1.80 13.38 14.14
N ASP A 25 -1.72 12.05 14.17
CA ASP A 25 -2.74 11.16 13.58
C ASP A 25 -3.98 11.06 14.51
N LYS A 26 -5.05 10.43 14.03
CA LYS A 26 -6.30 10.15 14.75
C LYS A 26 -6.16 9.32 16.03
N TYR A 27 -4.96 8.82 16.31
CA TYR A 27 -4.61 8.01 17.47
C TYR A 27 -3.57 8.71 18.36
N ASP A 28 -3.43 10.03 18.26
CA ASP A 28 -2.48 10.88 19.00
C ASP A 28 -1.01 10.47 18.82
N ASN A 29 -0.69 9.82 17.70
CA ASN A 29 0.69 9.49 17.32
C ASN A 29 1.31 10.63 16.51
N ILE A 30 2.57 10.94 16.80
CA ILE A 30 3.37 11.91 16.06
C ILE A 30 3.83 11.24 14.74
N VAL A 31 3.48 11.84 13.61
CA VAL A 31 3.80 11.34 12.26
C VAL A 31 4.23 12.49 11.34
N HIS A 32 5.00 12.23 10.30
CA HIS A 32 5.23 13.29 9.29
C HIS A 32 3.94 13.62 8.55
N GLU A 33 3.74 14.89 8.22
CA GLU A 33 2.58 15.34 7.43
C GLU A 33 2.49 14.60 6.08
N ARG A 34 3.63 14.43 5.40
CA ARG A 34 3.73 13.68 4.14
C ARG A 34 3.33 12.22 4.30
N CYS A 35 3.65 11.61 5.45
CA CYS A 35 3.39 10.20 5.74
C CYS A 35 1.92 9.94 6.04
N LEU A 36 1.24 10.89 6.71
CA LEU A 36 -0.20 10.80 6.91
C LEU A 36 -0.96 10.87 5.57
N HIS A 37 -0.58 11.81 4.71
CA HIS A 37 -1.18 11.96 3.38
C HIS A 37 -0.87 10.79 2.44
N SER A 38 0.34 10.21 2.51
CA SER A 38 0.72 9.05 1.70
C SER A 38 -0.01 7.78 2.15
N LYS A 39 -0.20 7.56 3.46
CA LYS A 39 -0.95 6.41 4.00
C LYS A 39 -2.38 6.35 3.45
N GLY A 40 -3.06 7.50 3.35
CA GLY A 40 -4.40 7.59 2.76
C GLY A 40 -4.46 7.21 1.27
N LYS A 41 -3.43 7.57 0.50
CA LYS A 41 -3.33 7.22 -0.93
C LYS A 41 -2.90 5.76 -1.13
N ASN A 42 -1.94 5.28 -0.34
CA ASN A 42 -1.44 3.91 -0.38
C ASN A 42 -2.53 2.91 -0.04
N ASN A 43 -3.39 3.20 0.93
CA ASN A 43 -4.49 2.29 1.28
C ASN A 43 -5.49 2.11 0.13
N LYS A 44 -5.82 3.19 -0.60
CA LYS A 44 -6.66 3.11 -1.80
C LYS A 44 -5.99 2.33 -2.92
N MET A 45 -4.68 2.53 -3.11
CA MET A 45 -3.89 1.81 -4.12
C MET A 45 -3.79 0.32 -3.78
N ILE A 46 -3.56 -0.04 -2.52
CA ILE A 46 -3.51 -1.43 -2.04
C ILE A 46 -4.85 -2.14 -2.30
N ILE A 47 -5.97 -1.47 -2.01
CA ILE A 47 -7.30 -2.04 -2.29
C ILE A 47 -7.49 -2.25 -3.81
N HIS A 48 -7.06 -1.30 -4.64
CA HIS A 48 -7.14 -1.45 -6.10
C HIS A 48 -6.27 -2.60 -6.60
N LEU A 49 -5.02 -2.68 -6.16
CA LEU A 49 -4.09 -3.74 -6.52
C LEU A 49 -4.60 -5.12 -6.10
N ARG A 50 -5.20 -5.25 -4.92
CA ARG A 50 -5.84 -6.51 -4.48
C ARG A 50 -6.98 -6.94 -5.39
N LYS A 51 -7.84 -6.01 -5.81
CA LYS A 51 -8.92 -6.31 -6.78
C LYS A 51 -8.38 -6.71 -8.15
N GLU A 52 -7.28 -6.10 -8.58
CA GLU A 52 -6.60 -6.45 -9.83
C GLU A 52 -6.05 -7.88 -9.77
N ILE A 53 -5.38 -8.24 -8.67
CA ILE A 53 -4.84 -9.58 -8.43
C ILE A 53 -5.96 -10.62 -8.47
N GLU A 54 -7.05 -10.41 -7.73
CA GLU A 54 -8.19 -11.33 -7.70
C GLU A 54 -8.82 -11.53 -9.09
N ARG A 55 -8.93 -10.45 -9.87
CA ARG A 55 -9.43 -10.51 -11.26
C ARG A 55 -8.49 -11.31 -12.16
N LEU A 56 -7.18 -11.11 -12.03
CA LEU A 56 -6.18 -11.82 -12.82
C LEU A 56 -6.12 -13.30 -12.46
N GLU A 57 -6.15 -13.65 -11.17
CA GLU A 57 -6.21 -15.03 -10.69
C GLU A 57 -7.43 -15.77 -11.24
N LYS A 58 -8.60 -15.14 -11.22
CA LYS A 58 -9.82 -15.72 -11.80
C LYS A 58 -9.66 -16.01 -13.30
N ARG A 59 -9.06 -15.07 -14.03
CA ARG A 59 -8.85 -15.20 -15.47
C ARG A 59 -7.79 -16.25 -15.82
N ILE A 60 -6.76 -16.40 -15.00
CA ILE A 60 -5.79 -17.49 -15.11
C ILE A 60 -6.51 -18.84 -14.93
N LYS A 61 -7.34 -18.96 -13.88
CA LYS A 61 -8.10 -20.20 -13.63
C LYS A 61 -9.03 -20.57 -14.78
N GLU A 62 -9.75 -19.61 -15.34
CA GLU A 62 -10.61 -19.82 -16.51
C GLU A 62 -9.82 -20.28 -17.74
N LEU A 63 -8.65 -19.68 -17.99
CA LEU A 63 -7.76 -20.07 -19.09
C LEU A 63 -7.15 -21.47 -18.88
N GLU A 64 -6.76 -21.81 -17.65
CA GLU A 64 -6.27 -23.15 -17.29
C GLU A 64 -7.35 -24.21 -17.53
N GLU A 65 -8.60 -23.91 -17.16
CA GLU A 65 -9.74 -24.81 -17.35
C GLU A 65 -10.08 -25.00 -18.84
N GLN A 66 -10.01 -23.92 -19.63
CA GLN A 66 -10.12 -23.98 -21.09
C GLN A 66 -9.00 -24.83 -21.70
N ASN A 67 -7.75 -24.62 -21.32
CA ASN A 67 -6.62 -25.43 -21.82
C ASN A 67 -6.76 -26.90 -21.46
N LYS A 68 -7.22 -27.21 -20.24
CA LYS A 68 -7.47 -28.59 -19.81
C LYS A 68 -8.59 -29.24 -20.61
N SER A 69 -9.67 -28.51 -20.90
CA SER A 69 -10.76 -29.00 -21.77
C SER A 69 -10.35 -29.14 -23.24
N GLY A 70 -9.53 -28.22 -23.75
CA GLY A 70 -9.03 -28.24 -25.12
C GLY A 70 -8.07 -29.38 -25.38
N GLN A 71 -7.20 -29.70 -24.41
CA GLN A 71 -6.32 -30.87 -24.47
C GLN A 71 -7.08 -32.21 -24.47
N MET A 72 -8.26 -32.30 -23.85
CA MET A 72 -9.08 -33.52 -23.92
C MET A 72 -9.80 -33.71 -25.26
N SER A 73 -9.88 -32.67 -26.10
CA SER A 73 -10.53 -32.76 -27.43
C SER A 73 -9.61 -33.28 -28.54
N LEU A 74 -8.32 -33.49 -28.25
CA LEU A 74 -7.30 -33.91 -29.21
C LEU A 74 -6.91 -35.41 -29.09
N PHE A 75 -7.68 -36.21 -28.36
CA PHE A 75 -7.53 -37.67 -28.28
C PHE A 75 -8.79 -38.37 -28.80
#